data_AF-A0A1V6H1U3-F1
#
_entry.id   AF-A0A1V6H1U3-F1
#
_cell.length_a   1.000
_cell.length_b   1.000
_cell.length_c   1.000
_cell.angle_alpha   90.00
_cell.angle_beta   90.00
_cell.angle_gamma   90.00
#
_symmetry.space_group_name_H-M   'P 1'
#
loop_
_entity.id
_entity.type
_entity.pdbx_description
1 polymer ?
#
loop_
_entity_poly.entity_id
_entity_poly.type
_entity_poly.pdbx_seq_one_letter_code
_entity_poly.pdbx_strand_id
1 'polypeptide(L)' 'MTLAKRLIDRGMKKGLEMGKADVIWKQMIKKFPNLQAAYLDKLKQLDEIRLDILALELLDIQSEEELKNHLPM' A
#
# COMPACT_ATOMS: atom_id res chain seq x y z
N MET A 1 2.72 -17.51 25.18
CA MET A 1 1.92 -17.08 24.00
C MET A 1 1.41 -18.32 23.28
N THR A 2 0.09 -18.50 23.13
CA THR A 2 -0.51 -19.66 22.45
C THR A 2 -0.46 -19.49 20.92
N LEU A 3 -0.50 -20.60 20.18
CA LEU A 3 -0.56 -20.59 18.70
C LEU A 3 -1.77 -19.78 18.20
N ALA A 4 -2.92 -19.93 18.86
CA ALA A 4 -4.14 -19.20 18.54
C ALA A 4 -3.93 -17.68 18.56
N LYS A 5 -3.30 -17.15 19.62
CA LYS A 5 -3.02 -15.71 19.73
C LYS A 5 -2.11 -15.22 18.60
N ARG A 6 -1.06 -15.98 18.26
CA ARG A 6 -0.16 -15.65 17.13
C ARG A 6 -0.85 -15.65 15.77
N LEU A 7 -1.87 -16.48 15.57
CA LEU A 7 -2.64 -16.50 14.32
C LEU A 7 -3.59 -15.31 14.22
N ILE A 8 -4.27 -14.96 15.32
CA ILE A 8 -5.12 -13.77 15.41
C ILE A 8 -4.30 -12.51 15.16
N ASP A 9 -3.18 -12.35 15.85
CA ASP A 9 -2.31 -11.17 15.70
C ASP A 9 -1.81 -11.02 14.25
N ARG A 10 -1.43 -12.13 13.60
CA ARG A 10 -1.04 -12.11 12.17
C ARG A 10 -2.20 -11.76 11.24
N GLY A 11 -3.40 -12.29 11.50
CA GLY A 11 -4.60 -11.98 10.73
C GLY A 11 -4.98 -10.50 10.83
N MET A 12 -4.97 -9.94 12.05
CA MET A 12 -5.23 -8.52 12.29
C MET A 12 -4.20 -7.63 11.58
N LYS A 13 -2.91 -7.96 11.69
CA LYS A 13 -1.86 -7.21 11.01
C LYS A 13 -2.04 -7.21 9.49
N LYS A 14 -2.29 -8.39 8.90
CA LYS A 14 -2.51 -8.50 7.45
C LYS A 14 -3.78 -7.76 6.99
N GLY A 15 -4.83 -7.79 7.80
CA GLY A 15 -6.05 -7.03 7.53
C GLY A 15 -5.81 -5.52 7.52
N LEU A 16 -5.01 -5.02 8.47
CA LEU A 16 -4.61 -3.61 8.54
C LEU A 16 -3.78 -3.20 7.32
N GLU A 17 -2.77 -4.01 6.94
CA GLU A 17 -1.93 -3.79 5.75
C GLU A 17 -2.78 -3.72 4.47
N MET A 18 -3.71 -4.67 4.29
CA MET A 18 -4.62 -4.67 3.13
C MET A 18 -5.55 -3.45 3.11
N GLY A 19 -6.06 -3.03 4.28
CA GLY A 19 -6.90 -1.83 4.40
C GLY A 19 -6.14 -0.56 4.03
N LYS A 20 -4.90 -0.40 4.51
CA LYS A 20 -4.03 0.72 4.15
C LYS A 20 -3.74 0.74 2.64
N ALA A 21 -3.39 -0.41 2.06
CA ALA A 21 -3.11 -0.53 0.63
C ALA A 21 -4.33 -0.15 -0.24
N ASP A 22 -5.55 -0.53 0.14
CA ASP A 22 -6.77 -0.18 -0.60
C ASP A 22 -7.08 1.32 -0.58
N VAL A 23 -6.84 1.98 0.56
CA VAL A 23 -7.00 3.44 0.68
C VAL A 23 -5.99 4.17 -0.21
N ILE A 24 -4.72 3.77 -0.16
CA ILE A 24 -3.66 4.37 -0.99
C ILE A 24 -3.95 4.13 -2.47
N TRP A 25 -4.40 2.93 -2.85
CA TRP A 25 -4.80 2.63 -4.23
C TRP A 25 -5.87 3.58 -4.75
N LYS A 26 -6.93 3.83 -3.97
CA LYS A 26 -7.99 4.77 -4.34
C LYS A 26 -7.48 6.20 -4.54
N GLN A 27 -6.52 6.63 -3.72
CA GLN A 27 -5.87 7.94 -3.87
C GLN A 27 -5.01 7.98 -5.13
N MET A 28 -4.24 6.92 -5.40
CA MET A 28 -3.41 6.78 -6.59
C MET A 28 -4.22 6.86 -7.87
N ILE A 29 -5.31 6.08 -8.02
CA ILE A 29 -6.15 6.14 -9.23
C ILE A 29 -6.94 7.45 -9.36
N LYS A 30 -7.20 8.13 -8.24
CA LYS A 30 -7.82 9.46 -8.27
C LYS A 30 -6.84 10.52 -8.77
N LYS A 31 -5.57 10.45 -8.36
CA LYS A 31 -4.50 11.37 -8.77
C LYS A 31 -3.97 11.07 -10.18
N PHE A 32 -3.91 9.79 -10.53
CA PHE A 32 -3.42 9.27 -11.81
C PHE A 32 -4.51 8.39 -12.47
N PRO A 33 -5.46 8.97 -13.23
CA PRO A 33 -6.64 8.25 -13.74
C PRO A 33 -6.34 7.06 -14.66
N ASN A 34 -5.17 7.05 -15.32
CA ASN A 34 -4.78 6.02 -16.30
C ASN A 34 -3.83 4.97 -15.70
N LEU A 35 -3.74 4.90 -14.37
CA LEU A 35 -2.83 3.99 -13.69
C LEU A 35 -3.25 2.52 -13.90
N GLN A 36 -2.29 1.68 -14.26
CA GLN A 36 -2.55 0.27 -14.55
C GLN A 36 -2.83 -0.53 -13.27
N ALA A 37 -3.67 -1.57 -13.37
CA ALA A 37 -4.00 -2.44 -12.22
C ALA A 37 -2.77 -3.12 -11.59
N ALA A 38 -1.68 -3.31 -12.34
CA ALA A 38 -0.42 -3.89 -11.83
C ALA A 38 0.17 -3.12 -10.62
N TYR A 39 -0.14 -1.84 -10.47
CA TYR A 39 0.28 -1.03 -9.33
C TYR A 39 -0.40 -1.46 -8.02
N LEU A 40 -1.64 -1.96 -8.07
CA LEU A 40 -2.33 -2.50 -6.91
C LEU A 40 -1.61 -3.74 -6.37
N ASP A 41 -1.10 -4.59 -7.25
CA ASP A 41 -0.36 -5.78 -6.84
C ASP A 41 1.00 -5.43 -6.24
N LYS A 42 1.65 -4.37 -6.74
CA LYS A 42 2.88 -3.80 -6.13
C LYS A 42 2.61 -3.21 -4.75
N LEU A 43 1.51 -2.48 -4.58
CA LEU A 43 1.06 -1.94 -3.28
C LEU A 43 0.88 -3.03 -2.22
N LYS A 44 0.26 -4.16 -2.58
CA LYS A 44 0.01 -5.29 -1.66
C LYS A 44 1.29 -6.01 -1.20
N GLN A 45 2.44 -5.73 -1.81
CA GLN A 45 3.74 -6.26 -1.41
C GLN A 45 4.46 -5.36 -0.41
N LEU A 46 3.98 -4.14 -0.19
CA LEU A 46 4.54 -3.22 0.79
C LEU A 46 4.13 -3.61 2.21
N ASP A 47 5.06 -3.46 3.14
CA ASP A 47 4.76 -3.54 4.56
C ASP A 47 4.10 -2.25 5.07
N GLU A 48 3.61 -2.29 6.29
CA GLU A 48 2.94 -1.16 6.94
C GLU A 48 3.74 0.15 6.89
N ILE A 49 5.05 0.10 7.13
CA ILE A 49 5.90 1.29 7.19
C ILE A 49 6.02 1.93 5.81
N ARG A 50 6.24 1.11 4.76
CA ARG A 50 6.32 1.60 3.39
C ARG A 50 4.98 2.15 2.90
N LEU A 51 3.87 1.54 3.30
CA LEU A 51 2.53 2.08 3.02
C LEU A 51 2.33 3.45 3.68
N ASP A 52 2.75 3.62 4.93
CA ASP A 52 2.62 4.92 5.62
C ASP A 52 3.52 6.00 4.99
N ILE A 53 4.74 5.66 4.59
CA ILE A 53 5.65 6.57 3.86
C ILE A 53 5.01 6.97 2.52
N LEU A 54 4.58 6.00 1.72
CA LEU A 54 3.93 6.26 0.43
C LEU A 54 2.68 7.12 0.59
N ALA A 55 1.87 6.92 1.63
CA ALA A 55 0.67 7.72 1.86
C ALA A 55 0.98 9.21 2.08
N LEU A 56 2.09 9.52 2.78
CA LEU A 56 2.55 10.88 2.98
C LEU A 56 3.15 11.47 1.70
N GLU A 57 4.06 10.74 1.06
CA GLU A 57 4.74 11.21 -0.16
C GLU A 57 3.77 11.36 -1.34
N LEU A 58 2.72 10.53 -1.42
CA LEU A 58 1.69 10.63 -2.45
C LEU A 58 0.98 11.99 -2.47
N LEU A 59 0.99 12.74 -1.37
CA LEU A 59 0.48 14.12 -1.35
C LEU A 59 1.30 15.02 -2.27
N ASP A 60 2.62 14.83 -2.28
CA ASP A 60 3.59 15.66 -2.99
C ASP A 60 3.97 15.11 -4.38
N ILE A 61 3.85 13.81 -4.62
CA ILE A 61 4.18 13.18 -5.92
C ILE A 61 3.36 13.78 -7.07
N GLN A 62 3.99 14.27 -8.13
CA GLN A 62 3.28 14.95 -9.24
C GLN A 62 3.14 14.09 -10.50
N SER A 63 3.81 12.93 -10.57
CA SER A 63 3.82 12.10 -11.77
C SER A 63 3.79 10.60 -11.46
N GLU A 64 3.34 9.80 -12.44
CA GLU A 64 3.42 8.34 -12.37
C GLU A 64 4.88 7.85 -12.31
N GLU A 65 5.81 8.56 -12.95
CA GLU A 65 7.23 8.18 -12.95
C GLU A 65 7.87 8.34 -11.57
N GLU A 66 7.56 9.42 -10.88
CA GLU A 66 7.99 9.63 -9.49
C GLU A 66 7.35 8.58 -8.56
N LEU A 67 6.05 8.29 -8.73
CA LEU A 67 5.35 7.21 -8.01
C LEU A 67 6.04 5.84 -8.14
N LYS A 68 6.57 5.49 -9.31
CA LYS A 68 7.27 4.20 -9.53
C LYS A 68 8.47 4.02 -8.60
N ASN A 69 9.14 5.09 -8.19
CA ASN A 69 10.31 5.02 -7.31
C ASN A 69 9.97 4.52 -5.90
N HIS A 70 8.69 4.57 -5.50
CA HIS A 70 8.22 4.14 -4.19
C HIS A 70 7.66 2.71 -4.20
N LEU A 71 7.64 2.05 -5.35
CA LEU A 71 7.07 0.73 -5.53
C LEU A 71 8.17 -0.28 -5.86
N PRO A 72 7.99 -1.56 -5.48
CA PRO A 72 8.91 -2.61 -5.89
C PRO A 72 8.95 -2.71 -7.42
N MET A 73 10.15 -2.99 -7.95
CA MET A 73 10.41 -3.27 -9.36
C MET A 73 9.52 -4.39 -9.88
#